data_AF-A0A938UZT4-F1
#
_entry.id   AF-A0A938UZT4-F1
#
_cell.length_a   1.000
_cell.length_b   1.000
_cell.length_c   1.000
_cell.angle_alpha   90.00
_cell.angle_beta   90.00
_cell.angle_gamma   90.00
#
_symmetry.space_group_name_H-M   'P 1'
#
loop_
_entity.id
_entity.type
_entity.pdbx_description
1 polymer ?
#
loop_
_entity_poly.entity_id
_entity_poly.type
_entity_poly.pdbx_seq_one_letter_code
_entity_poly.pdbx_strand_id
1 'polypeptide(L)'
;FSDLKDEQLLEAFDCPEPLWMLRRYNVALAQGLLFDAVRMDVTLESPSPQRLRQVFRYLKFWGLLFTIQETETGMIIQVDGPLSILEQTRAYGVRMASFLPALLLMDAWEVAADVRFRRRRYTFRLDPSARLVSHYPDKGAWTPPELQQLLDRLRELAPPRITVQDGRSVVSLGGREVFVPDFELAASDRSVGVEIVWPWRKLKWNRYYELFGAHAPENALLCVPQKLVPATFLKKCSDRRLLFYRATPPADKILASAGESLSLRGGKLL
;
A
#
# COMPACT_ATOMS: atom_id res chain seq x y z
N PHE A 1 -43.04 7.00 -13.63
CA PHE A 1 -41.92 6.61 -14.50
C PHE A 1 -40.61 7.34 -14.17
N SER A 2 -40.54 8.23 -13.16
CA SER A 2 -39.31 8.93 -12.78
C SER A 2 -38.19 8.03 -12.24
N ASP A 3 -38.49 6.76 -11.98
CA ASP A 3 -37.62 5.68 -11.54
C ASP A 3 -36.93 4.93 -12.69
N LEU A 4 -37.43 5.05 -13.93
CA LEU A 4 -36.82 4.45 -15.11
C LEU A 4 -35.73 5.37 -15.66
N LYS A 5 -34.48 4.88 -15.74
CA LYS A 5 -33.33 5.68 -16.21
C LYS A 5 -33.57 6.33 -17.58
N ASP A 6 -34.22 5.63 -18.49
CA ASP A 6 -34.48 6.09 -19.86
C ASP A 6 -35.55 7.21 -19.91
N GLU A 7 -36.35 7.34 -18.85
CA GLU A 7 -37.41 8.36 -18.70
C GLU A 7 -36.94 9.55 -17.83
N GLN A 8 -35.69 9.53 -17.36
CA GLN A 8 -35.11 10.65 -16.61
C GLN A 8 -34.74 11.78 -17.57
N LEU A 9 -35.22 12.99 -17.24
CA LEU A 9 -34.86 14.20 -17.98
C LEU A 9 -33.47 14.67 -17.54
N LEU A 10 -32.57 14.88 -18.51
CA LEU A 10 -31.25 15.44 -18.27
C LEU A 10 -31.36 16.96 -18.06
N GLU A 11 -31.33 17.40 -16.81
CA GLU A 11 -31.44 18.84 -16.47
C GLU A 11 -30.14 19.61 -16.73
N ALA A 12 -29.00 18.99 -16.48
CA ALA A 12 -27.68 19.59 -16.66
C ALA A 12 -26.67 18.54 -17.11
N PHE A 13 -25.70 18.96 -17.93
CA PHE A 13 -24.62 18.12 -18.41
C PHE A 13 -23.29 18.88 -18.37
N ASP A 14 -22.48 18.55 -17.37
CA ASP A 14 -21.09 19.01 -17.29
C ASP A 14 -20.26 18.21 -18.30
N CYS A 15 -20.22 18.71 -19.53
CA CYS A 15 -19.53 18.04 -20.63
C CYS A 15 -18.04 17.88 -20.31
N PRO A 16 -17.51 16.64 -20.26
CA PRO A 16 -16.10 16.42 -20.01
C PRO A 16 -15.27 16.87 -21.21
N GLU A 17 -14.03 17.25 -20.96
CA GLU A 17 -13.10 17.62 -22.00
C GLU A 17 -12.83 16.40 -22.94
N PRO A 18 -12.83 16.58 -24.28
CA PRO A 18 -12.73 15.46 -25.23
C PRO A 18 -11.51 14.56 -25.02
N LEU A 19 -10.33 15.13 -24.74
CA LEU A 19 -9.12 14.35 -24.49
C LEU A 19 -9.22 13.55 -23.18
N TRP A 20 -9.82 14.10 -22.13
CA TRP A 20 -10.15 13.33 -20.91
C TRP A 20 -11.05 12.15 -21.23
N MET A 21 -12.09 12.33 -22.05
CA MET A 21 -13.02 11.26 -22.43
C MET A 21 -12.31 10.14 -23.21
N LEU A 22 -11.46 10.50 -24.18
CA LEU A 22 -10.64 9.54 -24.93
C LEU A 22 -9.69 8.75 -24.01
N ARG A 23 -9.01 9.43 -23.09
CA ARG A 23 -8.14 8.78 -22.09
C ARG A 23 -8.94 7.80 -21.23
N ARG A 24 -10.10 8.23 -20.73
CA ARG A 24 -10.98 7.40 -19.91
C ARG A 24 -11.50 6.19 -20.67
N TYR A 25 -11.81 6.35 -21.95
CA TYR A 25 -12.24 5.29 -22.86
C TYR A 25 -11.14 4.25 -23.08
N ASN A 26 -9.91 4.66 -23.38
CA ASN A 26 -8.79 3.72 -23.57
C ASN A 26 -8.51 2.88 -22.32
N VAL A 27 -8.58 3.49 -21.13
CA VAL A 27 -8.49 2.74 -19.87
C VAL A 27 -9.67 1.78 -19.73
N ALA A 28 -10.90 2.21 -20.04
CA ALA A 28 -12.09 1.34 -19.96
C ALA A 28 -12.00 0.12 -20.89
N LEU A 29 -11.38 0.25 -22.08
CA LEU A 29 -11.14 -0.88 -22.98
C LEU A 29 -10.22 -1.92 -22.35
N ALA A 30 -9.09 -1.50 -21.78
CA ALA A 30 -8.18 -2.40 -21.07
C ALA A 30 -8.87 -3.05 -19.86
N GLN A 31 -9.64 -2.27 -19.09
CA GLN A 31 -10.44 -2.78 -17.97
C GLN A 31 -11.45 -3.84 -18.41
N GLY A 32 -12.10 -3.66 -19.56
CA GLY A 32 -13.06 -4.62 -20.10
C GLY A 32 -12.46 -6.00 -20.38
N LEU A 33 -11.21 -6.04 -20.85
CA LEU A 33 -10.47 -7.30 -21.06
C LEU A 33 -10.11 -8.00 -19.74
N LEU A 34 -9.93 -7.22 -18.67
CA LEU A 34 -9.60 -7.72 -17.33
C LEU A 34 -10.83 -8.17 -16.52
N PHE A 35 -12.06 -7.93 -16.98
CA PHE A 35 -13.27 -8.36 -16.24
C PHE A 35 -13.36 -9.87 -16.03
N ASP A 36 -12.76 -10.64 -16.95
CA ASP A 36 -12.65 -12.10 -16.86
C ASP A 36 -11.22 -12.55 -16.49
N ALA A 37 -10.42 -11.66 -15.90
CA ALA A 37 -9.13 -12.01 -15.32
C ALA A 37 -9.31 -12.89 -14.08
N VAL A 38 -8.53 -13.97 -14.02
CA VAL A 38 -8.52 -14.91 -12.88
C VAL A 38 -7.31 -14.64 -11.99
N ARG A 39 -6.18 -14.33 -12.62
CA ARG A 39 -4.91 -14.00 -11.98
C ARG A 39 -4.30 -12.80 -12.68
N MET A 40 -3.58 -11.98 -11.93
CA MET A 40 -2.85 -10.83 -12.44
C MET A 40 -1.50 -10.73 -11.72
N ASP A 41 -0.41 -10.83 -12.46
CA ASP A 41 0.94 -10.61 -11.98
C ASP A 41 1.36 -9.19 -12.36
N VAL A 42 1.75 -8.40 -11.36
CA VAL A 42 2.17 -7.01 -11.50
C VAL A 42 3.65 -6.92 -11.16
N THR A 43 4.48 -6.52 -12.11
CA THR A 43 5.89 -6.25 -11.89
C THR A 43 6.07 -4.76 -11.64
N LEU A 44 6.77 -4.39 -10.58
CA LEU A 44 7.15 -3.00 -10.29
C LEU A 44 8.68 -2.91 -10.27
N GLU A 45 9.24 -2.00 -11.05
CA GLU A 45 10.69 -1.76 -11.10
C GLU A 45 11.05 -0.52 -10.29
N SER A 46 11.98 -0.68 -9.36
CA SER A 46 12.51 0.38 -8.48
C SER A 46 11.44 1.34 -7.94
N PRO A 47 10.32 0.83 -7.40
CA PRO A 47 9.21 1.69 -7.00
C PRO A 47 9.58 2.53 -5.77
N SER A 48 9.21 3.81 -5.77
CA SER A 48 9.40 4.65 -4.58
C SER A 48 8.46 4.20 -3.43
N PRO A 49 8.85 4.39 -2.16
CA PRO A 49 8.02 4.01 -1.02
C PRO A 49 6.62 4.63 -1.01
N GLN A 50 6.51 5.88 -1.46
CA GLN A 50 5.22 6.56 -1.54
C GLN A 50 4.31 5.89 -2.58
N ARG A 51 4.87 5.51 -3.74
CA ARG A 51 4.19 4.78 -4.81
C ARG A 51 3.77 3.38 -4.38
N LEU A 52 4.63 2.66 -3.65
CA LEU A 52 4.29 1.36 -3.04
C LEU A 52 3.10 1.47 -2.10
N ARG A 53 3.12 2.43 -1.15
CA ARG A 53 2.00 2.66 -0.23
C ARG A 53 0.71 3.01 -0.98
N GLN A 54 0.80 3.75 -2.09
CA GLN A 54 -0.36 4.06 -2.93
C GLN A 54 -0.94 2.80 -3.59
N VAL A 55 -0.12 1.98 -4.24
CA VAL A 55 -0.56 0.74 -4.90
C VAL A 55 -1.19 -0.23 -3.90
N PHE A 56 -0.55 -0.49 -2.76
CA PHE A 56 -1.10 -1.39 -1.76
C PHE A 56 -2.39 -0.87 -1.12
N ARG A 57 -2.54 0.45 -0.97
CA ARG A 57 -3.80 1.04 -0.52
C ARG A 57 -4.93 0.76 -1.52
N TYR A 58 -4.67 0.81 -2.82
CA TYR A 58 -5.67 0.47 -3.83
C TYR A 58 -5.96 -1.03 -3.90
N LEU A 59 -4.95 -1.90 -3.75
CA LEU A 59 -5.16 -3.36 -3.62
C LEU A 59 -6.09 -3.66 -2.44
N LYS A 60 -5.84 -3.05 -1.27
CA LYS A 60 -6.70 -3.16 -0.08
C LYS A 60 -8.11 -2.61 -0.33
N PHE A 61 -8.22 -1.45 -0.96
CA PHE A 61 -9.50 -0.78 -1.27
C PHE A 61 -10.40 -1.67 -2.14
N TRP A 62 -9.84 -2.28 -3.18
CA TRP A 62 -10.56 -3.20 -4.06
C TRP A 62 -10.76 -4.60 -3.45
N GLY A 63 -10.19 -4.85 -2.26
CA GLY A 63 -10.33 -6.12 -1.57
C GLY A 63 -9.63 -7.27 -2.29
N LEU A 64 -8.53 -6.98 -2.96
CA LEU A 64 -7.71 -7.95 -3.66
C LEU A 64 -6.76 -8.63 -2.67
N LEU A 65 -6.65 -9.95 -2.75
CA LEU A 65 -5.58 -10.70 -2.09
C LEU A 65 -4.36 -10.68 -2.98
N PHE A 66 -3.19 -10.66 -2.37
CA PHE A 66 -1.93 -10.63 -3.09
C PHE A 66 -0.83 -11.32 -2.30
N THR A 67 0.15 -11.84 -3.04
CA THR A 67 1.46 -12.23 -2.52
C THR A 67 2.53 -11.33 -3.15
N ILE A 68 3.66 -11.22 -2.48
CA ILE A 68 4.76 -10.33 -2.88
C ILE A 68 6.02 -11.18 -2.97
N GLN A 69 6.76 -10.99 -4.06
CA GLN A 69 8.08 -11.58 -4.26
C GLN A 69 9.04 -10.44 -4.59
N GLU A 70 10.06 -10.25 -3.77
CA GLU A 70 11.12 -9.27 -4.06
C GLU A 70 11.97 -9.74 -5.24
N THR A 71 12.43 -8.80 -6.04
CA THR A 71 13.39 -9.03 -7.12
C THR A 71 14.63 -8.16 -6.87
N GLU A 72 15.69 -8.34 -7.65
CA GLU A 72 16.94 -7.56 -7.49
C GLU A 72 16.70 -6.04 -7.57
N THR A 73 15.75 -5.60 -8.40
CA THR A 73 15.50 -4.19 -8.70
C THR A 73 14.10 -3.72 -8.31
N GLY A 74 13.26 -4.57 -7.72
CA GLY A 74 11.85 -4.24 -7.46
C GLY A 74 11.06 -5.38 -6.83
N MET A 75 9.84 -5.60 -7.30
CA MET A 75 8.98 -6.69 -6.80
C MET A 75 7.94 -7.15 -7.81
N ILE A 76 7.49 -8.39 -7.63
CA ILE A 76 6.34 -8.96 -8.31
C ILE A 76 5.22 -9.13 -7.30
N ILE A 77 4.08 -8.50 -7.58
CA ILE A 77 2.84 -8.63 -6.82
C ILE A 77 1.91 -9.55 -7.59
N GLN A 78 1.69 -10.75 -7.07
CA GLN A 78 0.74 -11.69 -7.67
C GLN A 78 -0.62 -11.46 -7.01
N VAL A 79 -1.59 -11.07 -7.82
CA VAL A 79 -2.97 -10.83 -7.42
C VAL A 79 -3.80 -12.02 -7.87
N ASP A 80 -4.21 -12.85 -6.92
CA ASP A 80 -5.07 -14.01 -7.15
C ASP A 80 -6.18 -14.07 -6.08
N GLY A 81 -7.28 -14.74 -6.38
CA GLY A 81 -8.39 -14.90 -5.44
C GLY A 81 -8.15 -16.06 -4.47
N PRO A 82 -8.77 -16.05 -3.27
CA PRO A 82 -8.72 -17.17 -2.31
C PRO A 82 -9.39 -18.46 -2.82
N LEU A 83 -9.89 -18.44 -4.06
CA LEU A 83 -10.75 -19.42 -4.69
C LEU A 83 -10.33 -19.69 -6.14
N SER A 84 -9.05 -19.51 -6.51
CA SER A 84 -8.58 -19.84 -7.87
C SER A 84 -8.88 -21.29 -8.30
N ILE A 85 -9.25 -22.15 -7.35
CA ILE A 85 -9.73 -23.53 -7.52
C ILE A 85 -11.28 -23.68 -7.48
N LEU A 86 -12.02 -22.81 -6.78
CA LEU A 86 -13.46 -22.99 -6.50
C LEU A 86 -14.26 -21.73 -6.88
N GLU A 87 -14.65 -21.66 -8.15
CA GLU A 87 -15.58 -20.68 -8.73
C GLU A 87 -15.02 -19.25 -8.90
N GLN A 88 -14.50 -19.05 -10.12
CA GLN A 88 -14.11 -17.78 -10.72
C GLN A 88 -15.30 -16.82 -10.81
N THR A 89 -15.48 -15.95 -9.83
CA THR A 89 -16.51 -14.91 -9.91
C THR A 89 -15.99 -13.76 -10.77
N ARG A 90 -16.74 -13.39 -11.83
CA ARG A 90 -16.52 -12.18 -12.64
C ARG A 90 -16.35 -10.92 -11.76
N ALA A 91 -16.95 -10.93 -10.57
CA ALA A 91 -16.79 -9.88 -9.56
C ALA A 91 -15.31 -9.65 -9.14
N TYR A 92 -14.49 -10.70 -9.10
CA TYR A 92 -13.06 -10.56 -8.76
C TYR A 92 -12.25 -9.98 -9.92
N GLY A 93 -12.50 -10.41 -11.16
CA GLY A 93 -11.90 -9.79 -12.35
C GLY A 93 -12.29 -8.31 -12.51
N VAL A 94 -13.54 -7.94 -12.19
CA VAL A 94 -13.96 -6.52 -12.12
C VAL A 94 -13.14 -5.74 -11.08
N ARG A 95 -12.78 -6.33 -9.94
CA ARG A 95 -11.91 -5.68 -8.94
C ARG A 95 -10.48 -5.52 -9.44
N MET A 96 -9.91 -6.52 -10.12
CA MET A 96 -8.60 -6.42 -10.78
C MET A 96 -8.60 -5.33 -11.85
N ALA A 97 -9.62 -5.29 -12.69
CA ALA A 97 -9.80 -4.23 -13.69
C ALA A 97 -9.92 -2.85 -13.04
N SER A 98 -10.63 -2.75 -11.91
CA SER A 98 -10.78 -1.50 -11.15
C SER A 98 -9.49 -1.08 -10.43
N PHE A 99 -8.56 -2.00 -10.21
CA PHE A 99 -7.22 -1.70 -9.71
C PHE A 99 -6.29 -1.11 -10.79
N LEU A 100 -6.45 -1.48 -12.07
CA LEU A 100 -5.57 -1.03 -13.17
C LEU A 100 -5.27 0.49 -13.16
N PRO A 101 -6.23 1.42 -12.98
CA PRO A 101 -5.92 2.85 -12.97
C PRO A 101 -4.94 3.26 -11.86
N ALA A 102 -4.89 2.54 -10.73
CA ALA A 102 -3.89 2.79 -9.69
C ALA A 102 -2.49 2.37 -10.13
N LEU A 103 -2.38 1.28 -10.89
CA LEU A 103 -1.11 0.84 -11.47
C LEU A 103 -0.57 1.83 -12.51
N LEU A 104 -1.46 2.46 -13.29
CA LEU A 104 -1.09 3.51 -14.25
C LEU A 104 -0.47 4.78 -13.60
N LEU A 105 -0.50 4.90 -12.27
CA LEU A 105 0.18 5.97 -11.52
C LEU A 105 1.61 5.60 -11.13
N MET A 106 2.05 4.37 -11.38
CA MET A 106 3.43 3.93 -11.16
C MET A 106 4.35 4.41 -12.27
N ASP A 107 5.62 4.63 -11.92
CA ASP A 107 6.62 5.14 -12.86
C ASP A 107 7.12 4.03 -13.82
N ALA A 108 7.45 2.85 -13.29
CA ALA A 108 7.86 1.68 -14.06
C ALA A 108 7.10 0.44 -13.58
N TRP A 109 6.31 -0.15 -14.47
CA TRP A 109 5.45 -1.28 -14.17
C TRP A 109 5.20 -2.16 -15.39
N GLU A 110 4.85 -3.41 -15.14
CA GLU A 110 4.27 -4.30 -16.15
C GLU A 110 3.13 -5.09 -15.51
N VAL A 111 2.17 -5.52 -16.33
CA VAL A 111 1.12 -6.43 -15.87
C VAL A 111 0.91 -7.55 -16.88
N ALA A 112 0.80 -8.77 -16.38
CA ALA A 112 0.36 -9.94 -17.11
C ALA A 112 -0.83 -10.55 -16.40
N ALA A 113 -1.96 -10.70 -17.09
CA ALA A 113 -3.18 -11.27 -16.53
C ALA A 113 -3.66 -12.46 -17.34
N ASP A 114 -4.03 -13.52 -16.63
CA ASP A 114 -4.71 -14.68 -17.23
C ASP A 114 -6.19 -14.37 -17.38
N VAL A 115 -6.62 -14.15 -18.62
CA VAL A 115 -8.00 -13.78 -18.96
C VAL A 115 -8.69 -14.90 -19.71
N ARG A 116 -9.98 -15.09 -19.41
CA ARG A 116 -10.81 -16.06 -20.13
C ARG A 116 -11.75 -15.32 -21.09
N PHE A 117 -11.55 -15.52 -22.38
CA PHE A 117 -12.41 -14.93 -23.42
C PHE A 117 -13.01 -16.04 -24.30
N ARG A 118 -14.35 -16.07 -24.40
CA ARG A 118 -15.11 -17.06 -25.21
C ARG A 118 -14.66 -18.51 -24.99
N ARG A 119 -14.51 -18.91 -23.71
CA ARG A 119 -14.04 -20.24 -23.25
C ARG A 119 -12.57 -20.59 -23.56
N ARG A 120 -11.78 -19.65 -24.11
CA ARG A 120 -10.33 -19.81 -24.29
C ARG A 120 -9.58 -18.97 -23.26
N ARG A 121 -8.38 -19.41 -22.88
CA ARG A 121 -7.47 -18.67 -22.02
C ARG A 121 -6.49 -17.87 -22.89
N TYR A 122 -6.26 -16.62 -22.51
CA TYR A 122 -5.28 -15.74 -23.12
C TYR A 122 -4.50 -15.05 -22.00
N THR A 123 -3.28 -14.63 -22.32
CA THR A 123 -2.51 -13.74 -21.46
C THR A 123 -2.64 -12.32 -21.98
N PHE A 124 -3.29 -11.46 -21.19
CA PHE A 124 -3.32 -10.02 -21.43
C PHE A 124 -2.04 -9.42 -20.85
N ARG A 125 -1.30 -8.64 -21.65
CA ARG A 125 -0.10 -7.92 -21.21
C ARG A 125 -0.25 -6.44 -21.44
N LEU A 126 0.25 -5.64 -20.50
CA LEU A 126 0.24 -4.20 -20.62
C LEU A 126 1.44 -3.61 -19.85
N ASP A 127 1.99 -2.54 -20.39
CA ASP A 127 3.14 -1.80 -19.84
C ASP A 127 3.00 -0.30 -20.23
N PRO A 128 3.89 0.59 -19.75
CA PRO A 128 3.84 2.02 -20.05
C PRO A 128 3.83 2.40 -21.53
N SER A 129 4.31 1.54 -22.44
CA SER A 129 4.31 1.81 -23.89
C SER A 129 2.89 1.95 -24.47
N ALA A 130 1.88 1.41 -23.79
CA ALA A 130 0.47 1.57 -24.16
C ALA A 130 -0.07 3.00 -23.92
N ARG A 131 0.67 3.86 -23.21
CA ARG A 131 0.35 5.28 -22.97
C ARG A 131 -1.05 5.52 -22.39
N LEU A 132 -1.54 4.56 -21.59
CA LEU A 132 -2.80 4.74 -20.87
C LEU A 132 -2.63 5.77 -19.76
N VAL A 133 -3.61 6.65 -19.60
CA VAL A 133 -3.58 7.73 -18.60
C VAL A 133 -4.59 7.42 -17.51
N SER A 134 -4.12 7.35 -16.27
CA SER A 134 -5.01 7.14 -15.13
C SER A 134 -6.03 8.26 -15.00
N HIS A 135 -7.26 7.88 -14.61
CA HIS A 135 -8.29 8.83 -14.17
C HIS A 135 -8.38 8.91 -12.64
N TYR A 136 -7.53 8.18 -11.91
CA TYR A 136 -7.46 8.29 -10.46
C TYR A 136 -6.64 9.50 -10.05
N PRO A 137 -7.00 10.17 -8.93
CA PRO A 137 -6.19 11.26 -8.41
C PRO A 137 -4.83 10.72 -7.97
N ASP A 138 -3.76 11.38 -8.42
CA ASP A 138 -2.43 11.04 -7.96
C ASP A 138 -2.19 11.61 -6.54
N LYS A 139 -2.42 10.76 -5.55
CA LYS A 139 -2.12 11.05 -4.13
C LYS A 139 -0.80 10.43 -3.68
N GLY A 140 -0.04 9.82 -4.59
CA GLY A 140 1.21 9.12 -4.29
C GLY A 140 2.33 10.08 -3.96
N ALA A 141 2.40 11.23 -4.63
CA ALA A 141 3.40 12.25 -4.37
C ALA A 141 3.16 13.07 -3.09
N TRP A 142 2.00 12.96 -2.46
CA TRP A 142 1.65 13.79 -1.31
C TRP A 142 2.17 13.19 0.01
N THR A 143 3.17 13.85 0.59
CA THR A 143 3.63 13.61 1.96
C THR A 143 2.86 14.52 2.92
N PRO A 144 2.21 13.99 3.97
CA PRO A 144 1.57 14.82 4.98
C PRO A 144 2.58 15.79 5.63
N PRO A 145 2.24 17.08 5.84
CA PRO A 145 3.12 18.03 6.52
C PRO A 145 3.60 17.52 7.88
N GLU A 146 2.77 16.79 8.62
CA GLU A 146 3.09 16.20 9.91
C GLU A 146 4.17 15.12 9.81
N LEU A 147 4.17 14.33 8.72
CA LEU A 147 5.21 13.35 8.46
C LEU A 147 6.52 14.05 8.10
N GLN A 148 6.47 15.09 7.28
CA GLN A 148 7.66 15.85 6.90
C GLN A 148 8.32 16.49 8.13
N GLN A 149 7.55 17.17 8.98
CA GLN A 149 8.04 17.76 10.23
C GLN A 149 8.67 16.71 11.15
N LEU A 150 8.07 15.53 11.25
CA LEU A 150 8.64 14.44 12.03
C LEU A 150 9.97 13.95 11.46
N LEU A 151 10.07 13.77 10.14
CA LEU A 151 11.31 13.36 9.48
C LEU A 151 12.43 14.37 9.68
N ASP A 152 12.12 15.66 9.56
CA ASP A 152 13.08 16.74 9.79
C ASP A 152 13.56 16.71 11.25
N ARG A 153 12.62 16.57 12.20
CA ARG A 153 12.97 16.46 13.62
C ARG A 153 13.78 15.19 13.94
N LEU A 154 13.51 14.08 13.29
CA LEU A 154 14.30 12.86 13.42
C LEU A 154 15.73 13.06 12.90
N ARG A 155 15.91 13.72 11.76
CA ARG A 155 17.24 14.03 11.21
C ARG A 155 18.04 14.96 12.12
N GLU A 156 17.39 15.92 12.76
CA GLU A 156 18.02 16.82 13.74
C GLU A 156 18.48 16.08 15.01
N LEU A 157 17.69 15.13 15.49
CA LEU A 157 17.94 14.43 16.76
C LEU A 157 18.73 13.13 16.60
N ALA A 158 18.79 12.56 15.40
CA ALA A 158 19.45 11.29 15.15
C ALA A 158 20.95 11.40 15.50
N PRO A 159 21.48 10.46 16.32
CA PRO A 159 22.92 10.36 16.52
C PRO A 159 23.65 10.15 15.18
N PRO A 160 24.92 10.56 15.03
CA PRO A 160 25.65 10.47 13.75
C PRO A 160 25.70 9.06 13.11
N ARG A 161 25.54 8.01 13.93
CA ARG A 161 25.51 6.60 13.50
C ARG A 161 24.15 6.13 12.95
N ILE A 162 23.09 6.93 13.08
CA ILE A 162 21.73 6.60 12.63
C ILE A 162 21.38 7.54 11.47
N THR A 163 20.98 6.95 10.35
CA THR A 163 20.50 7.69 9.18
C THR A 163 19.01 7.42 8.98
N VAL A 164 18.25 8.47 8.66
CA VAL A 164 16.84 8.36 8.27
C VAL A 164 16.77 8.15 6.76
N GLN A 165 16.20 7.03 6.32
CA GLN A 165 16.06 6.62 4.92
C GLN A 165 14.59 6.41 4.57
N ASP A 166 14.25 6.38 3.28
CA ASP A 166 12.89 6.03 2.88
C ASP A 166 12.61 4.54 3.16
N GLY A 167 11.38 4.21 3.55
CA GLY A 167 10.99 2.85 3.89
C GLY A 167 10.86 1.96 2.66
N ARG A 168 11.83 1.09 2.41
CA ARG A 168 11.87 0.25 1.20
C ARG A 168 11.40 -1.17 1.44
N SER A 169 11.51 -1.66 2.68
CA SER A 169 11.05 -3.01 3.04
C SER A 169 9.53 -3.14 2.86
N VAL A 170 9.12 -4.22 2.19
CA VAL A 170 7.69 -4.54 2.00
C VAL A 170 7.45 -5.97 2.48
N VAL A 171 6.67 -6.11 3.54
CA VAL A 171 6.38 -7.43 4.13
C VAL A 171 4.88 -7.68 4.10
N SER A 172 4.46 -8.79 3.49
CA SER A 172 3.08 -9.24 3.57
C SER A 172 2.77 -9.67 5.01
N LEU A 173 1.74 -9.08 5.62
CA LEU A 173 1.27 -9.48 6.94
C LEU A 173 0.19 -10.58 6.85
N GLY A 174 -0.11 -11.06 5.64
CA GLY A 174 -1.17 -12.02 5.39
C GLY A 174 -2.55 -11.37 5.14
N GLY A 175 -3.41 -12.15 4.49
CA GLY A 175 -4.71 -11.68 4.02
C GLY A 175 -4.57 -10.55 2.99
N ARG A 176 -4.96 -9.33 3.38
CA ARG A 176 -4.83 -8.10 2.55
C ARG A 176 -3.87 -7.10 3.17
N GLU A 177 -3.28 -7.43 4.31
CA GLU A 177 -2.43 -6.49 5.04
C GLU A 177 -0.98 -6.63 4.60
N VAL A 178 -0.31 -5.49 4.58
CA VAL A 178 1.09 -5.36 4.21
C VAL A 178 1.67 -4.29 5.11
N PHE A 179 2.89 -4.54 5.55
CA PHE A 179 3.75 -3.62 6.26
C PHE A 179 4.64 -2.94 5.23
N VAL A 180 4.47 -1.63 5.09
CA VAL A 180 5.33 -0.77 4.27
C VAL A 180 5.69 0.42 5.18
N PRO A 181 6.92 0.50 5.68
CA PRO A 181 7.33 1.59 6.55
C PRO A 181 7.12 2.96 5.88
N ASP A 182 6.83 3.96 6.70
CA ASP A 182 6.88 5.35 6.25
C ASP A 182 8.33 5.78 5.98
N PHE A 183 9.25 5.32 6.84
CA PHE A 183 10.70 5.50 6.75
C PHE A 183 11.44 4.37 7.46
N GLU A 184 12.75 4.29 7.24
CA GLU A 184 13.66 3.38 7.93
C GLU A 184 14.73 4.15 8.70
N LEU A 185 15.07 3.67 9.88
CA LEU A 185 16.22 4.13 10.66
C LEU A 185 17.34 3.13 10.50
N ALA A 186 18.42 3.51 9.82
CA ALA A 186 19.53 2.64 9.49
C ALA A 186 20.77 2.96 10.35
N ALA A 187 21.44 1.94 10.85
CA ALA A 187 22.74 2.03 11.49
C ALA A 187 23.60 0.84 11.06
N SER A 188 24.74 1.13 10.42
CA SER A 188 25.64 0.10 9.84
C SER A 188 24.89 -0.86 8.90
N ASP A 189 24.84 -2.15 9.23
CA ASP A 189 24.21 -3.24 8.47
C ASP A 189 22.76 -3.52 8.90
N ARG A 190 22.20 -2.71 9.81
CA ARG A 190 20.85 -2.90 10.35
C ARG A 190 19.95 -1.72 10.03
N SER A 191 18.68 -2.02 9.78
CA SER A 191 17.62 -1.01 9.71
C SER A 191 16.45 -1.38 10.60
N VAL A 192 15.68 -0.37 11.00
CA VAL A 192 14.39 -0.53 11.67
C VAL A 192 13.34 0.18 10.83
N GLY A 193 12.36 -0.58 10.33
CA GLY A 193 11.22 -0.04 9.58
C GLY A 193 10.20 0.57 10.52
N VAL A 194 9.87 1.85 10.33
CA VAL A 194 8.89 2.55 11.15
C VAL A 194 7.61 2.85 10.36
N GLU A 195 6.47 2.32 10.79
CA GLU A 195 5.14 2.64 10.24
C GLU A 195 4.35 3.51 11.22
N ILE A 196 3.75 4.59 10.73
CA ILE A 196 2.90 5.49 11.49
C ILE A 196 1.43 5.26 11.12
N VAL A 197 0.66 4.79 12.10
CA VAL A 197 -0.79 4.68 11.97
C VAL A 197 -1.42 6.02 12.30
N TRP A 198 -1.80 6.81 11.29
CA TRP A 198 -2.38 8.12 11.57
C TRP A 198 -3.78 8.06 12.21
N PRO A 199 -4.16 9.08 13.03
CA PRO A 199 -5.43 9.18 13.75
C PRO A 199 -6.71 9.05 12.92
N TRP A 200 -6.64 9.32 11.61
CA TRP A 200 -7.77 9.25 10.67
C TRP A 200 -7.87 7.89 9.94
N ARG A 201 -6.86 7.02 10.07
CA ARG A 201 -6.89 5.70 9.45
C ARG A 201 -7.95 4.85 10.14
N LYS A 202 -8.88 4.29 9.36
CA LYS A 202 -9.87 3.31 9.83
C LYS A 202 -9.19 1.96 10.04
N LEU A 203 -8.49 1.81 11.17
CA LEU A 203 -7.76 0.59 11.53
C LEU A 203 -8.62 -0.32 12.41
N LYS A 204 -8.73 -1.60 12.06
CA LYS A 204 -9.27 -2.63 12.96
C LYS A 204 -8.14 -3.16 13.84
N TRP A 205 -7.86 -2.45 14.94
CA TRP A 205 -6.69 -2.65 15.80
C TRP A 205 -6.37 -4.12 16.11
N ASN A 206 -7.32 -4.87 16.71
CA ASN A 206 -7.06 -6.25 17.15
C ASN A 206 -6.58 -7.15 16.01
N ARG A 207 -7.25 -7.09 14.84
CA ARG A 207 -6.87 -7.88 13.66
C ARG A 207 -5.52 -7.44 13.09
N TYR A 208 -5.28 -6.13 13.03
CA TYR A 208 -4.00 -5.63 12.51
C TYR A 208 -2.83 -6.02 13.41
N TYR A 209 -2.99 -5.87 14.73
CA TYR A 209 -1.98 -6.22 15.71
C TYR A 209 -1.70 -7.73 15.71
N GLU A 210 -2.72 -8.58 15.57
CA GLU A 210 -2.53 -10.03 15.44
C GLU A 210 -1.66 -10.39 14.22
N LEU A 211 -1.98 -9.82 13.05
CA LEU A 211 -1.21 -10.04 11.82
C LEU A 211 0.21 -9.45 11.91
N PHE A 212 0.34 -8.25 12.47
CA PHE A 212 1.64 -7.63 12.72
C PHE A 212 2.49 -8.48 13.68
N GLY A 213 1.89 -8.97 14.77
CA GLY A 213 2.54 -9.83 15.74
C GLY A 213 3.09 -11.11 15.12
N ALA A 214 2.31 -11.73 14.22
CA ALA A 214 2.63 -13.00 13.59
C ALA A 214 3.60 -12.90 12.40
N HIS A 215 3.57 -11.79 11.66
CA HIS A 215 4.22 -11.72 10.33
C HIS A 215 5.12 -10.50 10.11
N ALA A 216 5.03 -9.44 10.94
CA ALA A 216 5.91 -8.30 10.79
C ALA A 216 7.35 -8.68 11.14
N PRO A 217 8.36 -8.09 10.46
CA PRO A 217 9.75 -8.43 10.72
C PRO A 217 10.15 -7.98 12.14
N GLU A 218 11.16 -8.62 12.72
CA GLU A 218 11.58 -8.36 14.10
C GLU A 218 12.04 -6.91 14.31
N ASN A 219 12.60 -6.30 13.26
CA ASN A 219 13.03 -4.92 13.21
C ASN A 219 11.93 -3.93 12.78
N ALA A 220 10.65 -4.30 12.88
CA ALA A 220 9.54 -3.37 12.67
C ALA A 220 9.20 -2.58 13.95
N LEU A 221 8.87 -1.30 13.78
CA LEU A 221 8.31 -0.43 14.82
C LEU A 221 7.00 0.20 14.32
N LEU A 222 5.92 -0.02 15.05
CA LEU A 222 4.60 0.50 14.73
C LEU A 222 4.22 1.62 15.70
N CYS A 223 4.11 2.84 15.19
CA CYS A 223 3.68 4.02 15.94
C CYS A 223 2.15 4.16 15.83
N VAL A 224 1.42 4.02 16.94
CA VAL A 224 -0.05 4.02 16.93
C VAL A 224 -0.65 5.02 17.93
N PRO A 225 -1.67 5.80 17.56
CA PRO A 225 -2.30 6.73 18.45
C PRO A 225 -3.14 5.99 19.49
N GLN A 226 -3.00 6.38 20.75
CA GLN A 226 -3.67 5.75 21.90
C GLN A 226 -5.19 5.64 21.70
N LYS A 227 -5.81 6.59 21.00
CA LYS A 227 -7.26 6.60 20.75
C LYS A 227 -7.77 5.46 19.85
N LEU A 228 -6.89 4.83 19.06
CA LEU A 228 -7.26 3.69 18.21
C LEU A 228 -7.10 2.35 18.93
N VAL A 229 -6.61 2.36 20.17
CA VAL A 229 -6.23 1.18 20.93
C VAL A 229 -7.08 1.11 22.20
N PRO A 230 -7.68 -0.05 22.55
CA PRO A 230 -8.42 -0.20 23.79
C PRO A 230 -7.53 0.13 25.02
N ALA A 231 -8.07 0.86 25.99
CA ALA A 231 -7.32 1.24 27.19
C ALA A 231 -6.80 0.03 28.00
N THR A 232 -7.53 -1.09 27.96
CA THR A 232 -7.11 -2.37 28.57
C THR A 232 -5.85 -2.93 27.93
N PHE A 233 -5.68 -2.75 26.62
CA PHE A 233 -4.49 -3.16 25.88
C PHE A 233 -3.30 -2.27 26.21
N LEU A 234 -3.49 -0.94 26.20
CA LEU A 234 -2.42 0.02 26.53
C LEU A 234 -1.76 -0.24 27.89
N LYS A 235 -2.55 -0.69 28.89
CA LYS A 235 -2.05 -1.00 30.24
C LYS A 235 -1.26 -2.30 30.34
N LYS A 236 -1.52 -3.26 29.44
CA LYS A 236 -0.95 -4.62 29.49
C LYS A 236 0.11 -4.88 28.43
N CYS A 237 0.24 -4.00 27.44
CA CYS A 237 1.14 -4.19 26.32
C CYS A 237 2.61 -4.10 26.77
N SER A 238 3.37 -5.14 26.45
CA SER A 238 4.82 -5.22 26.64
C SER A 238 5.60 -5.38 25.33
N ASP A 239 4.90 -5.34 24.18
CA ASP A 239 5.54 -5.45 22.86
C ASP A 239 6.35 -4.18 22.57
N ARG A 240 7.68 -4.32 22.53
CA ARG A 240 8.62 -3.22 22.29
C ARG A 240 8.57 -2.68 20.86
N ARG A 241 7.95 -3.42 19.94
CA ARG A 241 7.71 -2.98 18.56
C ARG A 241 6.54 -2.00 18.45
N LEU A 242 5.87 -1.67 19.56
CA LEU A 242 4.75 -0.72 19.57
C LEU A 242 5.14 0.57 20.30
N LEU A 243 4.90 1.71 19.65
CA LEU A 243 5.06 3.03 20.24
C LEU A 243 3.72 3.77 20.22
N PHE A 244 3.17 4.04 21.41
CA PHE A 244 1.88 4.72 21.52
C PHE A 244 2.04 6.24 21.68
N TYR A 245 1.28 7.01 20.89
CA TYR A 245 1.30 8.48 20.95
C TYR A 245 -0.10 9.10 21.09
N ARG A 246 -0.18 10.39 21.43
CA ARG A 246 -1.48 11.10 21.61
C ARG A 246 -1.83 11.99 20.43
N ALA A 247 -0.98 12.96 20.13
CA ALA A 247 -1.16 13.92 19.04
C ALA A 247 -0.23 13.59 17.87
N THR A 248 1.07 13.69 18.09
CA THR A 248 2.14 13.36 17.14
C THR A 248 3.08 12.30 17.71
N PRO A 249 3.68 11.44 16.87
CA PRO A 249 4.72 10.52 17.31
C PRO A 249 5.96 11.30 17.82
N PRO A 250 6.42 11.07 19.06
CA PRO A 250 7.62 11.74 19.58
C PRO A 250 8.91 11.17 18.96
N ALA A 251 9.67 12.00 18.26
CA ALA A 251 10.89 11.62 17.54
C ALA A 251 11.98 11.03 18.45
N ASP A 252 12.17 11.60 19.64
CA ASP A 252 13.09 11.12 20.67
C ASP A 252 12.77 9.69 21.12
N LYS A 253 11.49 9.37 21.32
CA LYS A 253 11.08 8.01 21.69
C LYS A 253 11.18 7.04 20.53
N ILE A 254 10.90 7.47 19.30
CA ILE A 254 11.12 6.64 18.10
C ILE A 254 12.60 6.25 18.01
N LEU A 255 13.50 7.22 18.14
CA LEU A 255 14.95 6.96 18.12
C LEU A 255 15.39 6.06 19.26
N ALA A 256 14.84 6.22 20.47
CA ALA A 256 15.14 5.34 21.60
C ALA A 256 14.67 3.90 21.36
N SER A 257 13.42 3.71 20.93
CA SER A 257 12.85 2.39 20.62
C SER A 257 13.58 1.71 19.47
N ALA A 258 13.93 2.44 18.40
CA ALA A 258 14.72 1.90 17.30
C ALA A 258 16.17 1.61 17.72
N GLY A 259 16.76 2.47 18.56
CA GLY A 259 18.11 2.31 19.08
C GLY A 259 18.32 1.01 19.83
N GLU A 260 17.35 0.57 20.64
CA GLU A 260 17.40 -0.75 21.30
C GLU A 260 17.51 -1.90 20.29
N SER A 261 16.68 -1.88 19.23
CA SER A 261 16.68 -2.89 18.17
C SER A 261 17.96 -2.85 17.32
N LEU A 262 18.50 -1.65 17.07
CA LEU A 262 19.75 -1.46 16.34
C LEU A 262 20.99 -1.88 17.17
N SER A 263 20.92 -1.84 18.51
CA SER A 263 22.09 -2.02 19.42
C SER A 263 22.33 -3.45 19.91
N LEU A 264 21.62 -4.45 19.39
CA LEU A 264 21.77 -5.85 19.83
C LEU A 264 23.06 -6.51 19.32
N ARG A 265 24.21 -6.12 19.89
CA ARG A 265 25.28 -6.95 20.50
C ARG A 265 26.47 -6.03 20.84
N GLY A 266 26.55 -5.58 22.08
CA GLY A 266 27.81 -5.16 22.70
C GLY A 266 28.17 -3.68 22.58
N GLY A 267 27.35 -2.78 23.14
CA GLY A 267 27.80 -1.42 23.43
C GLY A 267 26.66 -0.56 23.94
N LYS A 268 26.66 -0.24 25.24
CA LYS A 268 25.69 0.73 25.80
C LYS A 268 25.85 2.06 25.06
N LEU A 269 24.75 2.52 24.48
CA LEU A 269 24.61 3.87 23.94
C LEU A 269 24.26 4.82 25.08
N LEU A 270 25.28 5.28 25.81
CA LEU A 270 25.24 6.51 26.60
C LEU A 270 26.39 7.40 26.13
#